data_AF-A0AAJ1RV37-F1
#
_entry.id   AF-A0AAJ1RV37-F1
#
_cell.length_a   1.000
_cell.length_b   1.000
_cell.length_c   1.000
_cell.angle_alpha   90.00
_cell.angle_beta   90.00
_cell.angle_gamma   90.00
#
_symmetry.space_group_name_H-M   'P 1'
#
loop_
_entity.id
_entity.type
_entity.pdbx_description
1 polymer ?
#
loop_
_entity_poly.entity_id
_entity_poly.type
_entity_poly.pdbx_seq_one_letter_code
_entity_poly.pdbx_strand_id
1 'polypeptide(L)'
;MEAEEEEQVGSDASHTILYAQVNDGQPRMAIDEDGYLRPEGWEDSGGKVFLGDVAQAALRALGPHDPPRFVELPGFDEQRWSLGSHANELTMSISSRPYW
;
A
#
# COMPACT_ATOMS: atom_id res chain seq x y z
N MET A 1 -34.56 -8.87 7.31
CA MET A 1 -34.44 -9.34 5.93
C MET A 1 -33.00 -9.05 5.57
N GLU A 2 -32.12 -10.00 5.88
CA GLU A 2 -30.71 -9.90 5.51
C GLU A 2 -30.66 -10.13 4.00
N ALA A 3 -30.11 -9.17 3.27
CA ALA A 3 -29.82 -9.37 1.86
C ALA A 3 -28.61 -10.30 1.80
N GLU A 4 -28.82 -11.51 1.32
CA GLU A 4 -27.75 -12.41 0.91
C GLU A 4 -27.02 -11.69 -0.22
N GLU A 5 -25.75 -11.32 0.00
CA GLU A 5 -24.88 -10.84 -1.07
C GLU A 5 -24.68 -11.99 -2.06
N GLU A 6 -25.36 -11.92 -3.20
CA GLU A 6 -25.14 -12.84 -4.32
C GLU A 6 -23.68 -12.67 -4.77
N GLU A 7 -22.83 -13.64 -4.44
CA GLU A 7 -21.43 -13.66 -4.86
C GLU A 7 -21.37 -13.77 -6.39
N GLN A 8 -21.23 -12.61 -7.03
CA GLN A 8 -21.25 -12.48 -8.47
C GLN A 8 -19.99 -13.15 -9.04
N VAL A 9 -20.15 -14.32 -9.66
CA VAL A 9 -19.06 -15.02 -10.36
C VAL A 9 -18.77 -14.29 -11.68
N GLY A 10 -17.81 -13.38 -11.66
CA GLY A 10 -17.36 -12.56 -12.78
C GLY A 10 -16.24 -11.58 -12.39
N SER A 11 -15.66 -10.85 -13.34
CA SER A 11 -14.69 -9.77 -13.04
C SER A 11 -15.44 -8.46 -12.78
N ASP A 12 -15.28 -7.88 -11.60
CA ASP A 12 -15.75 -6.53 -11.31
C ASP A 12 -14.87 -5.51 -12.05
N ALA A 13 -15.44 -4.77 -13.00
CA ALA A 13 -14.72 -3.76 -13.78
C ALA A 13 -14.28 -2.56 -12.92
N SER A 14 -14.91 -2.34 -11.77
CA SER A 14 -14.61 -1.28 -10.81
C SER A 14 -13.68 -1.74 -9.68
N HIS A 15 -13.44 -3.04 -9.54
CA HIS A 15 -12.61 -3.60 -8.50
C HIS A 15 -11.62 -4.65 -9.04
N THR A 16 -10.35 -4.28 -9.06
CA THR A 16 -9.27 -5.18 -9.48
C THR A 16 -8.38 -5.52 -8.29
N ILE A 17 -8.15 -6.82 -8.07
CA ILE A 17 -7.20 -7.32 -7.06
C ILE A 17 -5.99 -7.91 -7.79
N LEU A 18 -4.80 -7.38 -7.49
CA LEU A 18 -3.54 -7.90 -7.99
C LEU A 18 -2.77 -8.57 -6.86
N TYR A 19 -2.35 -9.81 -7.09
CA TYR A 19 -1.37 -10.50 -6.26
C TYR A 19 -0.03 -10.48 -6.97
N ALA A 20 1.03 -10.09 -6.26
CA ALA A 20 2.38 -10.04 -6.79
C ALA A 20 3.38 -10.40 -5.70
N GLN A 21 4.49 -11.01 -6.12
CA GLN A 21 5.60 -11.37 -5.25
C GLN A 21 6.68 -10.29 -5.35
N VAL A 22 7.09 -9.75 -4.21
CA VAL A 22 8.20 -8.80 -4.10
C VAL A 22 9.50 -9.53 -4.43
N ASN A 23 10.26 -9.00 -5.39
CA ASN A 23 11.56 -9.57 -5.78
C ASN A 23 12.73 -8.76 -5.19
N ASP A 24 12.56 -7.44 -5.06
CA ASP A 24 13.46 -6.56 -4.32
C ASP A 24 12.68 -5.78 -3.26
N GLY A 25 13.15 -5.84 -2.00
CA GLY A 25 12.55 -5.12 -0.86
C GLY A 25 12.83 -3.61 -0.86
N GLN A 26 13.72 -3.13 -1.74
CA GLN A 26 13.93 -1.71 -1.97
C GLN A 26 12.72 -1.08 -2.69
N PRO A 27 12.46 0.24 -2.49
CA PRO A 27 13.23 1.17 -1.69
C PRO A 27 12.91 1.07 -0.20
N ARG A 28 13.91 1.42 0.62
CA ARG A 28 13.69 1.88 1.99
C ARG A 28 13.06 3.26 1.96
N MET A 29 12.03 3.44 2.76
CA MET A 29 11.32 4.71 2.89
C MET A 29 11.15 5.07 4.37
N ALA A 30 10.80 6.32 4.62
CA ALA A 30 10.47 6.83 5.95
C ALA A 30 8.96 6.96 6.14
N ILE A 31 8.55 7.05 7.39
CA ILE A 31 7.17 7.36 7.78
C ILE A 31 7.22 8.56 8.71
N ASP A 32 6.45 9.61 8.43
CA ASP A 32 6.34 10.76 9.34
C ASP A 32 5.40 10.49 10.52
N GLU A 33 5.32 11.42 11.47
CA GLU A 33 4.50 11.29 12.69
C GLU A 33 3.00 11.15 12.40
N ASP A 34 2.53 11.65 11.26
CA ASP A 34 1.13 11.56 10.82
C ASP A 34 0.82 10.25 10.06
N GLY A 35 1.84 9.44 9.79
CA GLY A 35 1.75 8.15 9.12
C GLY A 35 1.83 8.21 7.59
N TYR A 36 2.34 9.30 7.01
CA TYR A 36 2.55 9.40 5.56
C TYR A 36 3.88 8.78 5.14
N LEU A 37 3.88 8.18 3.95
CA LEU A 37 5.08 7.68 3.30
C LEU A 37 5.97 8.86 2.85
N ARG A 38 7.23 8.85 3.28
CA ARG A 38 8.23 9.88 2.95
C ARG A 38 9.50 9.25 2.36
N PRO A 39 10.28 10.03 1.58
CA PRO A 39 11.61 9.61 1.16
C PRO A 39 12.50 9.25 2.35
N GLU A 40 13.44 8.32 2.16
CA GLU A 40 14.44 8.02 3.19
C GLU A 40 15.21 9.30 3.59
N GLY A 41 15.40 9.49 4.90
CA GLY A 41 16.10 10.66 5.44
C GLY A 41 15.22 11.89 5.70
N TRP A 42 13.89 11.76 5.60
CA TRP A 42 12.95 12.81 6.00
C TRP A 42 13.16 13.23 7.47
N GLU A 43 13.23 14.54 7.72
CA GLU A 43 13.30 15.11 9.07
C GLU A 43 12.00 14.77 9.82
N ASP A 44 12.08 14.42 11.10
CA ASP A 44 10.93 13.95 11.91
C ASP A 44 10.32 12.61 11.43
N SER A 45 11.13 11.73 10.82
CA SER A 45 10.68 10.36 10.55
C SER A 45 10.45 9.59 11.85
N GLY A 46 9.22 9.14 12.09
CA GLY A 46 8.83 8.27 13.21
C GLY A 46 9.11 6.78 12.97
N GLY A 47 9.47 6.39 11.75
CA GLY A 47 9.74 5.00 11.41
C GLY A 47 10.34 4.78 10.03
N LYS A 48 10.66 3.52 9.74
CA LYS A 48 11.18 3.06 8.45
C LYS A 48 10.32 1.93 7.91
N VAL A 49 10.32 1.78 6.59
CA VAL A 49 9.55 0.74 5.89
C VAL A 49 10.31 0.26 4.66
N PHE A 50 10.27 -1.05 4.41
CA PHE A 50 10.65 -1.61 3.12
C PHE A 50 9.42 -1.68 2.24
N LEU A 51 9.36 -0.80 1.24
CA LEU A 51 8.19 -0.68 0.38
C LEU A 51 8.14 -1.82 -0.66
N GLY A 52 9.31 -2.24 -1.13
CA GLY A 52 9.42 -3.23 -2.20
C GLY A 52 9.11 -2.70 -3.60
N ASP A 53 9.64 -3.41 -4.59
CA ASP A 53 9.53 -3.08 -6.01
C ASP A 53 8.07 -3.04 -6.52
N VAL A 54 7.23 -3.96 -6.06
CA VAL A 54 5.81 -4.04 -6.43
C VAL A 54 5.05 -2.79 -5.98
N ALA A 55 5.12 -2.43 -4.71
CA ALA A 55 4.37 -1.29 -4.20
C ALA A 55 4.93 0.03 -4.73
N GLN A 56 6.26 0.12 -4.91
CA GLN A 56 6.87 1.26 -5.59
C GLN A 56 6.37 1.39 -7.04
N ALA A 57 6.30 0.29 -7.79
CA ALA A 57 5.78 0.30 -9.15
C ALA A 57 4.30 0.70 -9.20
N ALA A 58 3.48 0.19 -8.28
CA ALA A 58 2.06 0.54 -8.18
C ALA A 58 1.84 2.04 -7.91
N LEU A 59 2.56 2.61 -6.93
CA LEU A 59 2.49 4.04 -6.63
C LEU A 59 2.97 4.91 -7.79
N ARG A 60 4.02 4.50 -8.51
CA ARG A 60 4.46 5.20 -9.73
C ARG A 60 3.41 5.13 -10.84
N ALA A 61 2.77 3.98 -11.02
CA ALA A 61 1.74 3.77 -12.03
C ALA A 61 0.47 4.56 -11.75
N LEU A 62 0.16 4.82 -10.48
CA LEU A 62 -0.97 5.66 -10.07
C LEU A 62 -0.82 7.11 -10.56
N GLY A 63 0.40 7.57 -10.90
CA GLY A 63 0.65 8.91 -11.42
C GLY A 63 0.59 9.98 -10.33
N PRO A 64 0.07 11.20 -10.59
CA PRO A 64 -0.18 12.19 -9.55
C PRO A 64 -1.27 11.69 -8.58
N HIS A 65 -0.89 11.49 -7.33
CA HIS A 65 -1.76 10.97 -6.27
C HIS A 65 -1.57 11.75 -4.96
N ASP A 66 -2.56 11.64 -4.09
CA ASP A 66 -2.45 12.16 -2.73
C ASP A 66 -1.36 11.41 -1.94
N PRO A 67 -0.64 12.09 -1.02
CA PRO A 67 0.43 11.46 -0.25
C PRO A 67 -0.01 10.11 0.35
N PRO A 68 0.66 9.00 0.02
CA PRO A 68 0.26 7.69 0.51
C PRO A 68 0.34 7.64 2.03
N ARG A 69 -0.68 7.08 2.67
CA ARG A 69 -0.78 7.00 4.13
C ARG A 69 -0.93 5.57 4.61
N PHE A 70 -0.18 5.22 5.64
CA PHE A 70 -0.27 3.91 6.25
C PHE A 70 -1.58 3.77 7.03
N VAL A 71 -2.30 2.69 6.76
CA VAL A 71 -3.48 2.26 7.54
C VAL A 71 -3.02 1.35 8.68
N GLU A 72 -2.08 0.45 8.38
CA GLU A 72 -1.35 -0.34 9.36
C GLU A 72 0.14 -0.04 9.21
N LEU A 73 0.73 0.50 10.28
CA LEU A 73 2.15 0.81 10.33
C LEU A 73 3.00 -0.47 10.36
N PRO A 74 4.22 -0.44 9.81
CA PRO A 74 5.17 -1.54 9.92
C PRO A 74 5.44 -1.90 11.38
N GLY A 75 5.37 -3.19 11.67
CA GLY A 75 5.85 -3.75 12.92
C GLY A 75 7.38 -3.94 12.92
N PHE A 76 7.87 -4.77 13.84
CA PHE A 76 9.30 -5.02 14.02
C PHE A 76 10.01 -5.60 12.78
N ASP A 77 9.28 -6.28 11.90
CA ASP A 77 9.82 -6.87 10.66
C ASP A 77 9.88 -5.89 9.49
N GLU A 78 9.34 -4.67 9.66
CA GLU A 78 9.30 -3.59 8.67
C GLU A 78 8.66 -3.97 7.32
N GLN A 79 8.01 -5.14 7.26
CA GLN A 79 7.53 -5.79 6.04
C GLN A 79 6.03 -6.08 6.08
N ARG A 80 5.41 -6.11 7.27
CA ARG A 80 3.95 -6.17 7.43
C ARG A 80 3.36 -4.79 7.60
N TRP A 81 2.61 -4.33 6.62
CA TRP A 81 1.97 -3.02 6.64
C TRP A 81 0.85 -2.94 5.60
N SER A 82 0.00 -1.92 5.72
CA SER A 82 -0.96 -1.55 4.67
C SER A 82 -0.94 -0.04 4.41
N LEU A 83 -1.11 0.32 3.15
CA LEU A 83 -0.94 1.67 2.62
C LEU A 83 -2.11 2.02 1.70
N GLY A 84 -2.71 3.19 1.93
CA GLY A 84 -3.73 3.76 1.06
C GLY A 84 -3.20 4.93 0.24
N SER A 85 -3.65 5.05 -1.00
CA SER A 85 -3.46 6.24 -1.83
C SER A 85 -4.64 6.42 -2.78
N HIS A 86 -4.86 7.66 -3.21
CA HIS A 86 -5.99 8.03 -4.06
C HIS A 86 -5.51 8.94 -5.18
N ALA A 87 -6.07 8.75 -6.38
CA ALA A 87 -5.89 9.62 -7.53
C ALA A 87 -7.24 9.84 -8.21
N ASN A 88 -7.84 11.02 -8.02
CA ASN A 88 -9.20 11.33 -8.47
C ASN A 88 -10.21 10.29 -7.94
N GLU A 89 -10.83 9.53 -8.85
CA GLU A 89 -11.83 8.50 -8.54
C GLU A 89 -11.19 7.12 -8.28
N LEU A 90 -9.89 6.95 -8.55
CA LEU A 90 -9.18 5.69 -8.32
C LEU A 90 -8.65 5.63 -6.89
N THR A 91 -9.07 4.60 -6.16
CA THR A 91 -8.55 4.28 -4.83
C THR A 91 -7.68 3.04 -4.90
N MET A 92 -6.48 3.12 -4.34
CA MET A 92 -5.54 2.00 -4.26
C MET A 92 -5.23 1.69 -2.80
N SER A 93 -5.36 0.41 -2.45
CA SER A 93 -4.90 -0.13 -1.18
C SER A 93 -3.85 -1.20 -1.46
N ILE A 94 -2.71 -1.10 -0.79
CA ILE A 94 -1.61 -2.06 -0.89
C ILE A 94 -1.42 -2.67 0.49
N SER A 95 -1.40 -4.00 0.57
CA SER A 95 -1.05 -4.70 1.81
C SER A 95 0.14 -5.60 1.57
N SER A 96 1.14 -5.51 2.44
CA SER A 96 2.31 -6.38 2.44
C SER A 96 2.14 -7.41 3.54
N ARG A 97 2.26 -8.70 3.17
CA ARG A 97 2.07 -9.85 4.06
C ARG A 97 3.32 -10.73 4.02
N PRO A 98 3.69 -11.40 5.13
CA PRO A 98 4.80 -12.31 5.15
C PRO A 98 4.46 -13.54 4.29
N TYR A 99 5.47 -14.15 3.69
CA TYR A 99 5.30 -15.32 2.81
C TYR A 99 5.21 -16.66 3.60
N TRP A 100 5.12 -16.60 4.94
CA TRP A 100 4.94 -17.74 5.83
C TRP A 100 4.38 -17.31 7.20
#